data_AF-A0A9D7LXW6-F1
#
_entry.id   AF-A0A9D7LXW6-F1
#
_cell.length_a   1.000
_cell.length_b   1.000
_cell.length_c   1.000
_cell.angle_alpha   90.00
_cell.angle_beta   90.00
_cell.angle_gamma   90.00
#
_symmetry.space_group_name_H-M   'P 1'
#
loop_
_entity.id
_entity.type
_entity.pdbx_description
1 polymer ?
#
loop_
_entity_poly.entity_id
_entity_poly.type
_entity_poly.pdbx_seq_one_letter_code
_entity_poly.pdbx_strand_id
1 'polypeptide(L)'
;MSQIPNAYAWLTKIGQLPRTISEGLKLLGVAEIAGRGSNRTILAWRDELNAAGVTISGYSDDDIPWCGLFAAIVAHRAGKVVPLKPLWARNWAKFGTLSVDAALGDVLVFERPGGGGHVGFYVAEDDTAYHVLGGNQGNRVSITRIAQARCIAHRRPVYSKAPASVVPRVVKASGALSRNEA
;
A
#
# COMPACT_ATOMS: atom_id res chain seq x y z
N MET A 1 -7.75 5.11 16.93
CA MET A 1 -7.52 4.25 15.74
C MET A 1 -8.61 4.56 14.73
N SER A 2 -8.25 4.92 13.50
CA SER A 2 -9.22 5.15 12.44
C SER A 2 -9.95 3.84 12.15
N GLN A 3 -11.27 3.87 12.13
CA GLN A 3 -12.06 2.68 11.85
C GLN A 3 -11.95 2.30 10.36
N ILE A 4 -11.94 0.99 10.08
CA ILE A 4 -12.04 0.47 8.72
C ILE A 4 -13.37 0.98 8.13
N PRO A 5 -13.37 1.61 6.94
CA PRO A 5 -14.61 2.10 6.34
C PRO A 5 -15.62 0.97 6.16
N ASN A 6 -16.92 1.26 6.31
CA ASN A 6 -17.97 0.25 6.27
C ASN A 6 -17.94 -0.63 5.01
N ALA A 7 -17.56 -0.07 3.85
CA ALA A 7 -17.40 -0.82 2.60
C ALA A 7 -16.39 -1.98 2.70
N TYR A 8 -15.45 -1.91 3.65
CA TYR A 8 -14.39 -2.90 3.88
C TYR A 8 -14.50 -3.60 5.25
N ALA A 9 -15.61 -3.40 5.98
CA ALA A 9 -15.80 -4.01 7.30
C ALA A 9 -15.79 -5.54 7.27
N TRP A 10 -16.02 -6.16 6.09
CA TRP A 10 -15.89 -7.60 5.90
C TRP A 10 -14.47 -8.13 6.14
N LEU A 11 -13.42 -7.29 6.08
CA LEU A 11 -12.04 -7.67 6.39
C LEU A 11 -11.89 -8.25 7.81
N THR A 12 -12.77 -7.87 8.74
CA THR A 12 -12.76 -8.38 10.12
C THR A 12 -13.42 -9.76 10.26
N LYS A 13 -14.08 -10.27 9.20
CA LYS A 13 -14.91 -11.48 9.23
C LYS A 13 -14.34 -12.64 8.42
N ILE A 14 -13.29 -12.41 7.63
CA ILE A 14 -12.72 -13.42 6.70
C ILE A 14 -11.59 -14.26 7.32
N GLY A 15 -11.47 -14.26 8.64
CA GLY A 15 -10.44 -15.00 9.37
C GLY A 15 -9.07 -14.33 9.30
N GLN A 16 -8.01 -15.15 9.22
CA GLN A 16 -6.64 -14.65 9.26
C GLN A 16 -6.32 -13.82 8.01
N LEU A 17 -5.99 -12.55 8.18
CA LEU A 17 -5.52 -11.66 7.11
C LEU A 17 -4.05 -11.96 6.75
N PRO A 18 -3.63 -11.75 5.48
CA PRO A 18 -2.22 -11.64 5.15
C PRO A 18 -1.59 -10.51 5.95
N ARG A 19 -0.35 -10.71 6.42
CA ARG A 19 0.32 -9.76 7.31
C ARG A 19 0.46 -8.37 6.71
N THR A 20 0.62 -8.25 5.39
CA THR A 20 0.66 -6.95 4.69
C THR A 20 -0.63 -6.15 4.91
N ILE A 21 -1.79 -6.81 4.90
CA ILE A 21 -3.07 -6.13 5.17
C ILE A 21 -3.23 -5.84 6.66
N SER A 22 -2.92 -6.81 7.55
CA SER A 22 -3.06 -6.57 8.99
C SER A 22 -2.15 -5.43 9.49
N GLU A 23 -0.92 -5.33 9.00
CA GLU A 23 -0.01 -4.23 9.34
C GLU A 23 -0.43 -2.91 8.71
N GLY A 24 -0.86 -2.90 7.43
CA GLY A 24 -1.33 -1.70 6.76
C GLY A 24 -2.58 -1.09 7.40
N LEU A 25 -3.54 -1.92 7.83
CA LEU A 25 -4.78 -1.44 8.46
C LEU A 25 -4.54 -0.76 9.81
N LYS A 26 -3.48 -1.12 10.55
CA LYS A 26 -3.10 -0.43 11.80
C LYS A 26 -2.69 1.03 11.57
N LEU A 27 -2.25 1.35 10.35
CA LEU A 27 -1.78 2.67 9.95
C LEU A 27 -2.87 3.50 9.26
N LEU A 28 -4.09 2.97 9.13
CA LEU A 28 -5.17 3.62 8.41
C LEU A 28 -5.49 5.00 9.00
N GLY A 29 -5.62 6.00 8.13
CA GLY A 29 -5.92 7.39 8.49
C GLY A 29 -4.74 8.20 9.01
N VAL A 30 -3.52 7.64 9.12
CA VAL A 30 -2.32 8.47 9.29
C VAL A 30 -2.22 9.42 8.10
N ALA A 31 -2.17 10.72 8.36
CA ALA A 31 -2.16 11.78 7.36
C ALA A 31 -0.93 12.68 7.56
N GLU A 32 -0.38 13.21 6.47
CA GLU A 32 0.71 14.19 6.54
C GLU A 32 0.23 15.51 7.17
N ILE A 33 1.16 16.36 7.58
CA ILE A 33 0.85 17.72 8.02
C ILE A 33 1.02 18.65 6.83
N ALA A 34 -0.09 19.15 6.27
CA ALA A 34 -0.01 20.09 5.17
C ALA A 34 0.69 21.40 5.59
N GLY A 35 1.70 21.81 4.82
CA GLY A 35 2.41 23.07 5.03
C GLY A 35 3.59 22.95 6.00
N ARG A 36 3.71 23.89 6.95
CA ARG A 36 4.91 23.94 7.81
C ARG A 36 4.87 22.83 8.86
N GLY A 37 5.67 21.79 8.66
CA GLY A 37 5.92 20.72 9.63
C GLY A 37 5.75 19.34 8.97
N SER A 38 6.03 18.28 9.72
CA SER A 38 5.83 16.92 9.23
C SER A 38 5.26 16.00 10.29
N ASN A 39 4.49 15.02 9.85
CA ASN A 39 3.95 13.99 10.71
C ASN A 39 5.08 13.11 11.25
N ARG A 40 5.33 13.22 12.55
CA ARG A 40 6.37 12.46 13.26
C ARG A 40 6.22 10.95 13.12
N THR A 41 5.01 10.43 12.95
CA THR A 41 4.78 9.00 12.69
C THR A 41 5.33 8.59 11.33
N ILE A 42 5.12 9.40 10.28
CA ILE A 42 5.64 9.12 8.94
C ILE A 42 7.16 9.19 8.95
N LEU A 43 7.74 10.20 9.59
CA LEU A 43 9.20 10.31 9.76
C LEU A 43 9.79 9.13 10.54
N ALA A 44 9.09 8.67 11.59
CA ALA A 44 9.53 7.52 12.37
C ALA A 44 9.56 6.22 11.54
N TRP A 45 8.74 6.08 10.49
CA TRP A 45 8.82 4.92 9.60
C TRP A 45 10.14 4.87 8.84
N ARG A 46 10.65 6.02 8.37
CA ARG A 46 11.99 6.10 7.77
C ARG A 46 13.05 5.64 8.78
N ASP A 47 12.98 6.14 10.00
CA ASP A 47 13.97 5.85 11.03
C ASP A 47 13.97 4.36 11.42
N GLU A 48 12.78 3.76 11.56
CA GLU A 48 12.61 2.33 11.80
C GLU A 48 13.19 1.48 10.65
N LEU A 49 12.90 1.85 9.40
CA LEU A 49 13.42 1.14 8.23
C LEU A 49 14.95 1.23 8.14
N ASN A 50 15.52 2.42 8.37
CA ASN A 50 16.98 2.60 8.40
C ASN A 50 17.63 1.79 9.53
N ALA A 51 17.05 1.78 10.73
CA ALA A 51 17.51 0.94 11.84
C ALA A 51 17.44 -0.56 11.52
N ALA A 52 16.47 -0.98 10.71
CA ALA A 52 16.34 -2.35 10.21
C ALA A 52 17.23 -2.68 8.99
N GLY A 53 18.11 -1.76 8.58
CA GLY A 53 19.02 -1.96 7.44
C GLY A 53 18.40 -1.72 6.06
N VAL A 54 17.18 -1.21 5.98
CA VAL A 54 16.57 -0.76 4.71
C VAL A 54 16.97 0.69 4.47
N THR A 55 17.79 0.94 3.45
CA THR A 55 18.24 2.29 3.12
C THR A 55 17.09 3.16 2.60
N ILE A 56 16.67 4.12 3.41
CA ILE A 56 15.77 5.22 3.05
C ILE A 56 16.59 6.52 3.05
N SER A 57 17.06 6.92 1.87
CA SER A 57 17.82 8.15 1.65
C SER A 57 16.96 9.22 0.98
N GLY A 58 17.23 10.50 1.30
CA GLY A 58 16.55 11.64 0.67
C GLY A 58 15.09 11.83 1.09
N TYR A 59 14.69 11.36 2.28
CA TYR A 59 13.36 11.56 2.84
C TYR A 59 13.44 12.38 4.14
N SER A 60 13.31 13.70 4.03
CA SER A 60 13.42 14.65 5.16
C SER A 60 12.10 15.02 5.80
N ASP A 61 11.01 15.01 5.02
CA ASP A 61 9.69 15.55 5.34
C ASP A 61 8.60 14.72 4.63
N ASP A 62 7.35 14.93 5.02
CA ASP A 62 6.17 14.24 4.49
C ASP A 62 5.56 14.90 3.24
N ASP A 63 6.11 16.03 2.77
CA ASP A 63 5.81 16.59 1.44
C ASP A 63 6.43 15.74 0.32
N ILE A 64 7.48 14.97 0.63
CA ILE A 64 8.07 14.00 -0.30
C ILE A 64 7.11 12.81 -0.49
N PRO A 65 6.85 12.37 -1.75
CA PRO A 65 5.95 11.26 -2.01
C PRO A 65 6.26 10.00 -1.20
N TRP A 66 5.31 9.58 -0.36
CA TRP A 66 5.55 8.57 0.67
C TRP A 66 4.73 7.27 0.50
N CYS A 67 4.13 7.04 -0.67
CA CYS A 67 3.49 5.75 -1.00
C CYS A 67 4.48 4.58 -0.89
N GLY A 68 5.72 4.77 -1.38
CA GLY A 68 6.79 3.79 -1.29
C GLY A 68 7.31 3.59 0.15
N LEU A 69 7.35 4.65 0.95
CA LEU A 69 7.70 4.56 2.38
C LEU A 69 6.66 3.76 3.16
N PHE A 70 5.38 4.03 2.92
CA PHE A 70 4.27 3.28 3.50
C PHE A 70 4.35 1.79 3.11
N ALA A 71 4.55 1.48 1.83
CA ALA A 71 4.71 0.10 1.39
C ALA A 71 5.91 -0.57 2.08
N ALA A 72 7.02 0.16 2.25
CA ALA A 72 8.23 -0.34 2.90
C ALA A 72 8.00 -0.71 4.36
N ILE A 73 7.37 0.18 5.15
CA ILE A 73 7.12 -0.07 6.57
C ILE A 73 6.13 -1.23 6.76
N VAL A 74 5.10 -1.34 5.90
CA VAL A 74 4.15 -2.46 5.93
C VAL A 74 4.84 -3.77 5.59
N ALA A 75 5.65 -3.81 4.53
CA ALA A 75 6.41 -5.00 4.15
C ALA A 75 7.39 -5.42 5.25
N HIS A 76 8.15 -4.47 5.80
CA HIS A 76 9.08 -4.71 6.90
C HIS A 76 8.39 -5.34 8.12
N ARG A 77 7.32 -4.70 8.62
CA ARG A 77 6.56 -5.20 9.78
C ARG A 77 5.83 -6.51 9.51
N ALA A 78 5.48 -6.78 8.25
CA ALA A 78 4.95 -8.07 7.80
C ALA A 78 6.02 -9.18 7.69
N GLY A 79 7.28 -8.87 7.98
CA GLY A 79 8.41 -9.79 7.86
C GLY A 79 8.76 -10.11 6.41
N LYS A 80 8.59 -9.15 5.50
CA LYS A 80 8.87 -9.30 4.06
C LYS A 80 10.10 -8.49 3.67
N VAL A 81 10.83 -9.00 2.69
CA VAL A 81 12.00 -8.31 2.13
C VAL A 81 11.52 -7.09 1.35
N VAL A 82 12.01 -5.92 1.73
CA VAL A 82 11.72 -4.65 1.07
C VAL A 82 12.61 -4.53 -0.19
N PRO A 83 12.07 -4.11 -1.35
CA PRO A 83 12.89 -3.92 -2.54
C PRO A 83 13.87 -2.76 -2.37
N LEU A 84 14.97 -2.79 -3.12
CA LEU A 84 15.95 -1.68 -3.13
C LEU A 84 15.31 -0.38 -3.62
N LYS A 85 15.74 0.75 -3.02
CA LYS A 85 15.24 2.11 -3.30
C LYS A 85 13.70 2.18 -3.23
N PRO A 86 13.09 1.83 -2.08
CA PRO A 86 11.65 1.57 -1.98
C PRO A 86 10.77 2.82 -2.05
N LEU A 87 11.34 4.02 -1.92
CA LEU A 87 10.59 5.27 -2.11
C LEU A 87 10.02 5.40 -3.53
N TRP A 88 10.72 4.84 -4.53
CA TRP A 88 10.24 4.84 -5.91
C TRP A 88 9.24 3.71 -6.15
N ALA A 89 7.96 4.07 -6.34
CA ALA A 89 6.86 3.12 -6.49
C ALA A 89 7.13 2.01 -7.51
N ARG A 90 7.72 2.32 -8.68
CA ARG A 90 7.96 1.30 -9.73
C ARG A 90 8.98 0.24 -9.33
N ASN A 91 9.86 0.49 -8.36
CA ASN A 91 10.80 -0.53 -7.87
C ASN A 91 10.09 -1.69 -7.17
N TRP A 92 8.84 -1.48 -6.72
CA TRP A 92 8.03 -2.53 -6.12
C TRP A 92 7.60 -3.60 -7.11
N ALA A 93 7.76 -3.41 -8.43
CA ALA A 93 7.57 -4.47 -9.42
C ALA A 93 8.57 -5.64 -9.23
N LYS A 94 9.62 -5.44 -8.41
CA LYS A 94 10.61 -6.47 -8.04
C LYS A 94 10.30 -7.16 -6.71
N PHE A 95 9.26 -6.74 -5.99
CA PHE A 95 8.90 -7.32 -4.69
C PHE A 95 8.38 -8.75 -4.84
N GLY A 96 8.69 -9.66 -3.90
CA GLY A 96 8.11 -11.00 -3.86
C GLY A 96 8.16 -11.77 -5.20
N THR A 97 7.09 -12.51 -5.51
CA THR A 97 6.96 -13.25 -6.78
C THR A 97 5.92 -12.60 -7.70
N LEU A 98 6.07 -12.81 -9.01
CA LEU A 98 5.05 -12.40 -9.98
C LEU A 98 3.74 -13.14 -9.69
N SER A 99 2.61 -12.43 -9.79
CA SER A 99 1.28 -13.04 -9.78
C SER A 99 0.56 -12.72 -11.08
N VAL A 100 -0.22 -13.66 -11.59
CA VAL A 100 -1.12 -13.43 -12.74
C VAL A 100 -2.32 -12.61 -12.25
N ASP A 101 -3.04 -13.17 -11.28
CA ASP A 101 -4.19 -12.50 -10.66
C ASP A 101 -3.81 -11.89 -9.32
N ALA A 102 -4.24 -10.65 -9.10
CA ALA A 102 -4.06 -9.98 -7.81
C ALA A 102 -4.96 -10.61 -6.73
N ALA A 103 -4.42 -10.76 -5.53
CA ALA A 103 -5.14 -11.28 -4.38
C ALA A 103 -4.93 -10.41 -3.14
N LEU A 104 -5.76 -10.60 -2.12
CA LEU A 104 -5.66 -9.88 -0.85
C LEU A 104 -4.21 -9.85 -0.33
N GLY A 105 -3.67 -8.64 -0.14
CA GLY A 105 -2.33 -8.40 0.37
C GLY A 105 -1.20 -8.43 -0.65
N ASP A 106 -1.49 -8.68 -1.93
CA ASP A 106 -0.51 -8.50 -3.01
C ASP A 106 -0.15 -7.02 -3.16
N VAL A 107 1.11 -6.77 -3.52
CA VAL A 107 1.56 -5.43 -3.90
C VAL A 107 1.11 -5.15 -5.32
N LEU A 108 0.47 -4.00 -5.50
CA LEU A 108 0.09 -3.45 -6.80
C LEU A 108 0.96 -2.24 -7.11
N VAL A 109 1.48 -2.21 -8.33
CA VAL A 109 2.25 -1.09 -8.84
C VAL A 109 1.46 -0.44 -9.96
N PHE A 110 1.33 0.88 -9.91
CA PHE A 110 0.59 1.65 -10.89
C PHE A 110 1.50 2.67 -11.56
N GLU A 111 1.16 2.99 -12.81
CA GLU A 111 1.64 4.19 -13.46
C GLU A 111 0.68 5.37 -13.24
N ARG A 112 1.22 6.58 -13.32
CA ARG A 112 0.46 7.83 -13.27
C ARG A 112 0.59 8.56 -14.61
N PRO A 113 -0.50 9.20 -15.09
CA PRO A 113 -0.41 10.13 -16.21
C PRO A 113 0.63 11.22 -15.93
N GLY A 114 1.47 11.55 -16.92
CA GLY A 114 2.54 12.55 -16.74
C GLY A 114 3.83 12.03 -16.10
N GLY A 115 3.91 10.72 -15.79
CA GLY A 115 5.13 10.09 -15.26
C GLY A 115 5.01 9.69 -13.79
N GLY A 116 6.03 8.98 -13.29
CA GLY A 116 6.01 8.44 -11.93
C GLY A 116 5.18 7.17 -11.77
N GLY A 117 4.80 6.87 -10.53
CA GLY A 117 3.99 5.70 -10.22
C GLY A 117 3.41 5.74 -8.81
N HIS A 118 2.57 4.76 -8.52
CA HIS A 118 2.00 4.55 -7.19
C HIS A 118 2.17 3.10 -6.77
N VAL A 119 2.24 2.86 -5.47
CA VAL A 119 2.29 1.51 -4.91
C VAL A 119 1.35 1.40 -3.72
N GLY A 120 0.69 0.25 -3.60
CA GLY A 120 -0.12 -0.09 -2.44
C GLY A 120 -0.44 -1.58 -2.42
N PHE A 121 -1.33 -1.98 -1.53
CA PHE A 121 -1.71 -3.38 -1.34
C PHE A 121 -3.14 -3.59 -1.84
N TYR A 122 -3.35 -4.67 -2.61
CA TYR A 122 -4.67 -5.10 -3.05
C TYR A 122 -5.54 -5.43 -1.84
N VAL A 123 -6.73 -4.82 -1.76
CA VAL A 123 -7.78 -5.17 -0.81
C VAL A 123 -8.91 -5.93 -1.49
N ALA A 124 -9.36 -5.41 -2.63
CA ALA A 124 -10.46 -5.92 -3.42
C ALA A 124 -10.42 -5.32 -4.84
N GLU A 125 -11.38 -5.69 -5.66
CA GLU A 125 -11.63 -5.10 -6.97
C GLU A 125 -13.13 -4.98 -7.27
N ASP A 126 -13.44 -4.09 -8.20
CA ASP A 126 -14.71 -4.02 -8.90
C ASP A 126 -14.46 -4.11 -10.41
N ASP A 127 -15.52 -3.98 -11.22
CA ASP A 127 -15.46 -4.11 -12.68
C ASP A 127 -14.45 -3.18 -13.37
N THR A 128 -14.01 -2.11 -12.71
CA THR A 128 -13.17 -1.05 -13.31
C THR A 128 -11.89 -0.76 -12.54
N ALA A 129 -11.82 -1.12 -11.26
CA ALA A 129 -10.80 -0.62 -10.35
C ALA A 129 -10.35 -1.66 -9.32
N TYR A 130 -9.08 -1.56 -8.95
CA TYR A 130 -8.58 -2.13 -7.71
C TYR A 130 -8.90 -1.19 -6.54
N HIS A 131 -9.27 -1.77 -5.40
CA HIS A 131 -9.37 -1.08 -4.13
C HIS A 131 -8.04 -1.28 -3.39
N VAL A 132 -7.30 -0.19 -3.21
CA VAL A 132 -5.89 -0.21 -2.85
C VAL A 132 -5.67 0.43 -1.50
N LEU A 133 -5.16 -0.35 -0.54
CA LEU A 133 -4.64 0.16 0.73
C LEU A 133 -3.25 0.75 0.48
N GLY A 134 -3.14 2.06 0.56
CA GLY A 134 -1.91 2.78 0.22
C GLY A 134 -1.69 4.01 1.10
N GLY A 135 -0.43 4.42 1.20
CA GLY A 135 -0.01 5.69 1.78
C GLY A 135 0.06 6.77 0.72
N ASN A 136 0.08 8.03 1.17
CA ASN A 136 0.01 9.22 0.34
C ASN A 136 -1.13 9.15 -0.69
N GLN A 137 -2.32 8.76 -0.23
CA GLN A 137 -3.56 8.69 -1.00
C GLN A 137 -4.52 9.80 -0.53
N GLY A 138 -4.45 10.97 -1.17
CA GLY A 138 -4.98 12.22 -0.66
C GLY A 138 -4.30 12.58 0.66
N ASN A 139 -2.96 12.54 0.67
CA ASN A 139 -2.13 12.95 1.80
C ASN A 139 -2.35 12.12 3.07
N ARG A 140 -2.83 10.88 2.93
CA ARG A 140 -3.11 9.94 4.03
C ARG A 140 -2.98 8.47 3.64
N VAL A 141 -2.93 7.61 4.64
CA VAL A 141 -3.15 6.17 4.49
C VAL A 141 -4.65 5.93 4.36
N SER A 142 -5.08 5.38 3.24
CA SER A 142 -6.50 5.12 2.96
C SER A 142 -6.68 3.88 2.06
N ILE A 143 -7.94 3.52 1.80
CA ILE A 143 -8.27 2.56 0.75
C ILE A 143 -8.92 3.34 -0.40
N THR A 144 -8.29 3.30 -1.57
CA THR A 144 -8.67 4.13 -2.73
C THR A 144 -8.90 3.27 -3.97
N ARG A 145 -9.92 3.62 -4.77
CA ARG A 145 -10.17 2.98 -6.06
C ARG A 145 -9.20 3.50 -7.11
N ILE A 146 -8.41 2.63 -7.72
CA ILE A 146 -7.44 2.96 -8.78
C ILE A 146 -7.74 2.07 -9.99
N ALA A 147 -7.83 2.68 -11.18
CA ALA A 147 -8.21 1.98 -12.40
C ALA A 147 -7.30 0.78 -12.67
N GLN A 148 -7.88 -0.38 -12.99
CA GLN A 148 -7.12 -1.59 -13.30
C GLN A 148 -6.15 -1.38 -14.46
N ALA A 149 -6.57 -0.60 -15.48
CA ALA A 149 -5.75 -0.26 -16.64
C ALA A 149 -4.45 0.51 -16.30
N ARG A 150 -4.35 1.13 -15.11
CA ARG A 150 -3.12 1.79 -14.65
C ARG A 150 -2.17 0.85 -13.93
N CYS A 151 -2.59 -0.39 -13.63
CA CYS A 151 -1.77 -1.35 -12.90
C CYS A 151 -0.79 -2.04 -13.84
N ILE A 152 0.50 -1.95 -13.50
CA ILE A 152 1.60 -2.46 -14.33
C ILE A 152 2.28 -3.69 -13.73
N ALA A 153 2.00 -4.03 -12.46
CA ALA A 153 2.50 -5.25 -11.85
C ALA A 153 1.67 -5.71 -10.64
N HIS A 154 1.42 -7.01 -10.57
CA HIS A 154 0.91 -7.73 -9.40
C HIS A 154 2.04 -8.54 -8.77
N ARG A 155 2.36 -8.28 -7.50
CA ARG A 155 3.51 -8.89 -6.82
C ARG A 155 3.09 -9.50 -5.49
N ARG A 156 3.12 -10.83 -5.42
CA ARG A 156 2.71 -11.59 -4.25
C ARG A 156 3.83 -11.64 -3.22
N PRO A 157 3.58 -11.30 -1.94
CA PRO A 157 4.52 -11.56 -0.86
C PRO A 157 4.91 -13.04 -0.85
N VAL A 158 6.18 -13.35 -0.59
CA VAL A 158 6.58 -14.76 -0.40
C VAL A 158 5.95 -15.29 0.87
N TYR A 159 5.29 -16.45 0.79
CA TYR A 159 4.69 -17.13 1.93
C TYR A 159 5.34 -18.51 2.12
N SER A 160 5.64 -18.86 3.37
CA SER A 160 5.87 -20.27 3.73
C SER A 160 4.54 -21.03 3.75
N LYS A 161 3.49 -20.40 4.29
CA LYS A 161 2.10 -20.83 4.22
C LYS A 161 1.20 -19.62 4.07
N ALA A 162 0.52 -19.50 2.93
CA ALA A 162 -0.41 -18.40 2.69
C ALA A 162 -1.70 -18.61 3.49
N PRO A 163 -2.26 -17.55 4.11
CA PRO A 163 -3.63 -17.61 4.66
C PRO A 163 -4.64 -17.91 3.54
N ALA A 164 -5.71 -18.65 3.86
CA ALA A 164 -6.80 -18.94 2.91
C ALA A 164 -7.53 -17.68 2.41
N SER A 165 -7.33 -16.54 3.09
CA SER A 165 -7.88 -15.25 2.69
C SER A 165 -7.14 -14.59 1.52
N VAL A 166 -5.95 -15.08 1.14
CA VAL A 166 -5.14 -14.59 0.00
C VAL A 166 -5.75 -15.09 -1.31
N VAL A 167 -6.88 -14.51 -1.66
CA VAL A 167 -7.62 -14.76 -2.90
C VAL A 167 -8.11 -13.41 -3.45
N PRO A 168 -8.47 -13.33 -4.75
CA PRO A 168 -9.18 -12.18 -5.29
C PRO A 168 -10.49 -11.91 -4.54
N ARG A 169 -10.90 -10.65 -4.45
CA ARG A 169 -12.09 -10.20 -3.72
C ARG A 169 -12.86 -9.20 -4.56
N VAL A 170 -13.99 -9.61 -5.10
CA VAL A 170 -14.90 -8.71 -5.83
C VAL A 170 -15.85 -8.04 -4.85
N VAL A 171 -15.95 -6.71 -4.93
CA VAL A 171 -16.86 -5.88 -4.13
C VAL A 171 -17.65 -4.94 -5.04
N LYS A 172 -18.69 -4.31 -4.50
CA LYS A 172 -19.35 -3.20 -5.20
C LYS A 172 -18.42 -1.99 -5.22
N ALA A 173 -18.43 -1.25 -6.33
CA ALA A 173 -17.78 0.04 -6.42
C ALA A 173 -18.20 0.95 -5.26
N SER A 174 -17.22 1.53 -4.57
CA SER A 174 -17.44 2.42 -3.43
C SER A 174 -16.66 3.72 -3.58
N GLY A 175 -17.33 4.83 -3.87
CA GLY A 175 -16.70 6.14 -4.05
C GLY A 175 -16.11 6.36 -5.45
N ALA A 176 -15.41 7.49 -5.62
CA ALA A 176 -14.87 7.94 -6.90
C ALA A 176 -13.59 7.19 -7.32
N LEU A 177 -13.34 7.12 -8.63
CA LEU A 177 -12.10 6.59 -9.20
C LEU A 177 -10.97 7.64 -9.10
N SER A 178 -9.81 7.22 -8.61
CA SER A 178 -8.63 8.07 -8.48
C SER A 178 -8.05 8.47 -9.84
N ARG A 179 -7.73 9.76 -9.98
CA ARG A 179 -7.00 10.33 -11.14
C ARG A 179 -5.50 10.56 -10.83
N ASN A 180 -5.20 10.81 -9.56
CA ASN A 180 -3.86 10.93 -8.98
C ASN A 180 -4.00 10.64 -7.48
N GLU A 181 -3.05 9.92 -6.89
CA GLU A 181 -3.13 9.49 -5.50
C GLU A 181 -2.44 10.45 -4.53
N ALA A 182 -1.38 11.15 -4.94
CA ALA A 182 -0.80 12.24 -4.14
C ALA A 182 -1.53 13.54 -4.44
#